data_AF-A0A2V7SV91-F1
#
_entry.id   AF-A0A2V7SV91-F1
#
_cell.length_a   1.000
_cell.length_b   1.000
_cell.length_c   1.000
_cell.angle_alpha   90.00
_cell.angle_beta   90.00
_cell.angle_gamma   90.00
#
_symmetry.space_group_name_H-M   'P 1'
#
loop_
_entity.id
_entity.type
_entity.pdbx_description
1 polymer ?
#
loop_
_entity_poly.entity_id
_entity_poly.type
_entity_poly.pdbx_seq_one_letter_code
_entity_poly.pdbx_strand_id
1 'polypeptide(L)'
;MTKYLLALLVLCAPAALAQSAVGTWRTEFDTQVGAQKYLFSFKQDGAAVTGTAKAEFQGQTRDVVFKDVAVKGDTITFTESFDFQGNAVPITYTGVKTGDAIKFVRKVGDFATEEFVAKKE
;
A
#
# COMPACT_ATOMS: atom_id res chain seq x y z
N MET A 1 -54.05 -28.72 -12.23
CA MET A 1 -52.73 -28.96 -11.60
C MET A 1 -51.86 -27.77 -11.91
N THR A 2 -51.77 -26.82 -10.97
CA THR A 2 -51.15 -25.52 -11.20
C THR A 2 -49.66 -25.60 -10.89
N LYS A 3 -48.82 -25.31 -11.90
CA LYS A 3 -47.36 -25.24 -11.81
C LYS A 3 -46.96 -24.00 -10.98
N TYR A 4 -46.22 -24.19 -9.90
CA TYR A 4 -45.51 -23.10 -9.23
C TYR A 4 -44.08 -23.02 -9.79
N LEU A 5 -43.78 -21.93 -10.49
CA LEU A 5 -42.45 -21.59 -10.94
C LEU A 5 -41.78 -20.81 -9.80
N LEU A 6 -40.79 -21.42 -9.13
CA LEU A 6 -39.95 -20.70 -8.16
C LEU A 6 -39.00 -19.77 -8.93
N ALA A 7 -39.20 -18.46 -8.79
CA ALA A 7 -38.23 -17.47 -9.24
C ALA A 7 -37.12 -17.36 -8.18
N LEU A 8 -35.92 -17.83 -8.52
CA LEU A 8 -34.71 -17.63 -7.72
C LEU A 8 -34.23 -16.18 -7.93
N LEU A 9 -34.56 -15.30 -6.99
CA LEU A 9 -34.02 -13.95 -6.95
C LEU A 9 -32.56 -14.05 -6.47
N VAL A 10 -31.61 -14.04 -7.40
CA VAL A 10 -30.18 -13.90 -7.07
C VAL A 10 -29.97 -12.49 -6.55
N LEU A 11 -29.87 -12.36 -5.23
CA LEU A 11 -29.52 -11.12 -4.56
C LEU A 11 -28.04 -10.84 -4.86
N CYS A 12 -27.77 -10.05 -5.91
CA CYS A 12 -26.44 -9.53 -6.17
C CYS A 12 -26.13 -8.50 -5.07
N ALA A 13 -25.46 -8.92 -4.00
CA ALA A 13 -24.98 -8.01 -2.97
C ALA A 13 -24.05 -6.99 -3.64
N PRO A 14 -24.22 -5.68 -3.42
CA PRO A 14 -23.26 -4.72 -3.89
C PRO A 14 -21.92 -5.05 -3.22
N ALA A 15 -20.93 -5.43 -4.02
CA ALA A 15 -19.56 -5.43 -3.57
C ALA A 15 -19.28 -4.01 -3.06
N ALA A 16 -19.12 -3.85 -1.75
CA ALA A 16 -18.64 -2.61 -1.19
C ALA A 16 -17.41 -2.22 -2.01
N LEU A 17 -17.47 -1.05 -2.66
CA LEU A 17 -16.36 -0.54 -3.44
C LEU A 17 -15.20 -0.36 -2.47
N ALA A 18 -14.33 -1.37 -2.38
CA ALA A 18 -13.09 -1.29 -1.64
C ALA A 18 -12.41 0.01 -2.08
N GLN A 19 -12.06 0.87 -1.12
CA GLN A 19 -11.43 2.12 -1.48
C GLN A 19 -10.01 1.78 -1.89
N SER A 20 -9.82 1.64 -3.20
CA SER A 20 -8.56 1.22 -3.78
C SER A 20 -7.42 2.14 -3.32
N ALA A 21 -6.30 1.55 -2.92
CA ALA A 21 -5.05 2.26 -2.63
C ALA A 21 -4.33 2.76 -3.90
N VAL A 22 -4.87 2.46 -5.09
CA VAL A 22 -4.38 2.97 -6.37
C VAL A 22 -4.37 4.50 -6.37
N GLY A 23 -3.26 5.08 -6.82
CA GLY A 23 -3.02 6.51 -6.83
C GLY A 23 -1.60 6.85 -6.41
N THR A 24 -1.35 8.14 -6.29
CA THR A 24 -0.09 8.71 -5.85
C THR A 24 -0.24 9.28 -4.44
N TRP A 25 0.73 9.00 -3.57
CA TRP A 25 0.66 9.33 -2.15
C TRP A 25 1.98 9.93 -1.68
N ARG A 26 1.95 11.12 -1.10
CA ARG A 26 3.12 11.81 -0.56
C ARG A 26 3.15 11.72 0.96
N THR A 27 4.33 11.47 1.52
CA THR A 27 4.60 11.55 2.96
C THR A 27 5.96 12.17 3.23
N GLU A 28 6.09 12.77 4.40
CA GLU A 28 7.33 13.13 5.05
C GLU A 28 7.20 12.73 6.52
N PHE A 29 8.19 12.02 7.05
CA PHE A 29 8.15 11.51 8.42
C PHE A 29 9.56 11.38 9.00
N ASP A 30 9.66 11.61 10.31
CA ASP A 30 10.92 11.46 11.05
C ASP A 30 11.16 10.01 11.44
N THR A 31 12.42 9.59 11.34
CA THR A 31 12.90 8.30 11.84
C THR A 31 14.09 8.53 12.76
N GLN A 32 14.56 7.47 13.42
CA GLN A 32 15.78 7.52 14.23
C GLN A 32 17.05 7.91 13.43
N VAL A 33 17.02 7.80 12.10
CA VAL A 33 18.13 8.18 11.21
C VAL A 33 17.90 9.51 10.48
N GLY A 34 16.79 10.20 10.76
CA GLY A 34 16.40 11.47 10.18
C GLY A 34 15.13 11.42 9.33
N ALA A 35 14.77 12.57 8.77
CA ALA A 35 13.57 12.74 7.95
C ALA A 35 13.67 11.93 6.64
N GLN A 36 12.59 11.24 6.31
CA GLN A 36 12.41 10.53 5.06
C GLN A 36 11.20 11.07 4.32
N LYS A 37 11.31 11.19 3.00
CA LYS A 37 10.19 11.56 2.13
C LYS A 37 9.95 10.46 1.13
N TYR A 38 8.68 10.15 0.91
CA TYR A 38 8.27 9.17 -0.09
C TYR A 38 7.16 9.74 -0.95
N LEU A 39 7.27 9.48 -2.25
CA LEU A 39 6.18 9.59 -3.21
C LEU A 39 5.84 8.19 -3.72
N PHE A 40 4.84 7.57 -3.11
CA PHE A 40 4.34 6.24 -3.49
C PHE A 40 3.45 6.34 -4.72
N SER A 41 3.49 5.34 -5.59
CA SER A 41 2.62 5.20 -6.75
C SER A 41 2.12 3.77 -6.83
N PHE A 42 0.83 3.57 -6.59
CA PHE A 42 0.17 2.27 -6.73
C PHE A 42 -0.72 2.27 -7.97
N LYS A 43 -0.63 1.23 -8.79
CA LYS A 43 -1.35 1.12 -10.06
C LYS A 43 -2.03 -0.24 -10.17
N GLN A 44 -3.22 -0.25 -10.77
CA GLN A 44 -3.87 -1.50 -11.16
C GLN A 44 -3.35 -1.94 -12.53
N ASP A 45 -2.86 -3.17 -12.61
CA ASP A 45 -2.41 -3.82 -13.84
C ASP A 45 -3.21 -5.12 -14.03
N GLY A 46 -4.30 -5.01 -14.80
CA GLY A 46 -5.32 -6.04 -14.90
C GLY A 46 -5.93 -6.40 -13.55
N ALA A 47 -5.69 -7.62 -13.09
CA ALA A 47 -6.16 -8.13 -11.79
C ALA A 47 -5.17 -7.88 -10.64
N ALA A 48 -3.93 -7.47 -10.92
CA ALA A 48 -2.90 -7.23 -9.93
C ALA A 48 -2.76 -5.74 -9.59
N VAL A 49 -2.14 -5.45 -8.44
CA VAL A 49 -1.70 -4.10 -8.08
C VAL A 49 -0.18 -4.10 -8.05
N THR A 50 0.43 -3.10 -8.67
CA THR A 50 1.87 -2.85 -8.63
C THR A 50 2.15 -1.58 -7.86
N GLY A 51 3.40 -1.42 -7.40
CA GLY A 51 3.79 -0.28 -6.58
C GLY A 51 5.23 0.15 -6.81
N THR A 52 5.44 1.45 -6.87
CA THR A 52 6.77 2.07 -6.89
C THR A 52 6.83 3.25 -5.93
N ALA A 53 8.03 3.74 -5.63
CA ALA A 53 8.19 5.03 -4.98
C ALA A 53 9.44 5.78 -5.42
N LYS A 54 9.39 7.11 -5.31
CA LYS A 54 10.59 7.94 -5.17
C LYS A 54 10.83 8.16 -3.67
N ALA A 55 11.91 7.60 -3.15
CA ALA A 55 12.31 7.75 -1.76
C ALA A 55 13.48 8.74 -1.66
N GLU A 56 13.36 9.72 -0.78
CA GLU A 56 14.40 10.71 -0.50
C GLU A 56 14.86 10.58 0.96
N PHE A 57 16.17 10.51 1.15
CA PHE A 57 16.81 10.50 2.46
C PHE A 57 18.15 11.26 2.37
N GLN A 58 18.36 12.21 3.27
CA GLN A 58 19.58 13.04 3.32
C GLN A 58 19.95 13.70 1.98
N GLY A 59 18.94 14.15 1.21
CA GLY A 59 19.13 14.79 -0.09
C GLY A 59 19.47 13.83 -1.24
N GLN A 60 19.55 12.52 -0.98
CA GLN A 60 19.68 11.49 -2.01
C GLN A 60 18.31 10.89 -2.35
N THR A 61 18.07 10.68 -3.63
CA THR A 61 16.83 10.08 -4.14
C THR A 61 17.12 8.70 -4.73
N ARG A 62 16.25 7.73 -4.42
CA ARG A 62 16.22 6.42 -5.08
C ARG A 62 14.83 6.11 -5.63
N ASP A 63 14.80 5.47 -6.79
CA ASP A 63 13.59 4.82 -7.29
C ASP A 63 13.48 3.42 -6.68
N VAL A 64 12.28 3.08 -6.22
CA VAL A 64 11.98 1.82 -5.55
C VAL A 64 10.87 1.12 -6.33
N VAL A 65 11.05 -0.18 -6.60
CA VAL A 65 9.97 -1.07 -7.06
C VAL A 65 9.62 -1.99 -5.89
N PHE A 66 8.35 -2.00 -5.51
CA PHE A 66 7.89 -2.82 -4.41
C PHE A 66 7.63 -4.26 -4.83
N LYS A 67 7.88 -5.18 -3.90
CA LYS A 67 7.56 -6.60 -4.01
C LYS A 67 6.31 -6.91 -3.19
N ASP A 68 5.69 -8.05 -3.50
CA ASP A 68 4.60 -8.63 -2.71
C ASP A 68 3.44 -7.66 -2.45
N VAL A 69 3.13 -6.83 -3.46
CA VAL A 69 2.06 -5.84 -3.36
C VAL A 69 0.71 -6.57 -3.35
N ALA A 70 -0.04 -6.42 -2.26
CA ALA A 70 -1.35 -7.01 -2.10
C ALA A 70 -2.34 -5.97 -1.56
N VAL A 71 -3.58 -6.02 -2.05
CA VAL A 71 -4.68 -5.16 -1.60
C VAL A 71 -5.84 -6.04 -1.15
N LYS A 72 -6.34 -5.79 0.06
CA LYS A 72 -7.50 -6.47 0.63
C LYS A 72 -8.40 -5.45 1.33
N GLY A 73 -9.54 -5.14 0.74
CA GLY A 73 -10.40 -4.05 1.21
C GLY A 73 -9.62 -2.73 1.20
N ASP A 74 -9.58 -2.04 2.34
CA ASP A 74 -8.86 -0.78 2.49
C ASP A 74 -7.39 -0.96 2.94
N THR A 75 -6.92 -2.21 3.04
CA THR A 75 -5.54 -2.52 3.44
C THR A 75 -4.67 -2.79 2.22
N ILE A 76 -3.48 -2.18 2.18
CA ILE A 76 -2.41 -2.48 1.23
C ILE A 76 -1.17 -2.96 1.99
N THR A 77 -0.51 -4.02 1.49
CA THR A 77 0.77 -4.51 2.02
C THR A 77 1.78 -4.62 0.90
N PHE A 78 3.04 -4.36 1.20
CA PHE A 78 4.14 -4.51 0.24
C PHE A 78 5.51 -4.51 0.95
N THR A 79 6.55 -4.91 0.21
CA THR A 79 7.92 -4.97 0.70
C THR A 79 8.85 -4.11 -0.16
N GLU A 80 9.64 -3.26 0.48
CA GLU A 80 10.82 -2.61 -0.11
C GLU A 80 12.07 -3.42 0.26
N SER A 81 12.98 -3.62 -0.69
CA SER A 81 14.29 -4.24 -0.44
C SER A 81 15.33 -3.14 -0.36
N PHE A 82 15.84 -2.85 0.82
CA PHE A 82 16.90 -1.86 1.02
C PHE A 82 18.26 -2.54 1.06
N ASP A 83 19.20 -2.12 0.21
CA ASP A 83 20.58 -2.59 0.32
C ASP A 83 21.31 -1.82 1.40
N PHE A 84 21.76 -2.54 2.43
CA PHE A 84 22.61 -2.00 3.47
C PHE A 84 23.91 -2.79 3.52
N GLN A 85 24.99 -2.15 3.07
CA GLN A 85 26.34 -2.73 3.03
C GLN A 85 26.39 -4.07 2.25
N GLY A 86 25.65 -4.16 1.13
CA GLY A 86 25.60 -5.36 0.30
C GLY A 86 24.66 -6.46 0.82
N ASN A 87 23.93 -6.20 1.91
CA ASN A 87 22.90 -7.10 2.42
C ASN A 87 21.51 -6.52 2.15
N ALA A 88 20.63 -7.35 1.60
CA ALA A 88 19.23 -6.97 1.41
C ALA A 88 18.49 -7.01 2.76
N VAL A 89 18.04 -5.84 3.22
CA VAL A 89 17.17 -5.68 4.39
C VAL A 89 15.72 -5.49 3.90
N PRO A 90 14.79 -6.39 4.26
CA PRO A 90 13.38 -6.20 3.91
C PRO A 90 12.75 -5.13 4.80
N ILE A 91 12.04 -4.21 4.17
CA ILE A 91 11.21 -3.22 4.83
C ILE A 91 9.76 -3.49 4.44
N THR A 92 8.97 -3.98 5.39
CA THR A 92 7.57 -4.35 5.14
C THR A 92 6.65 -3.21 5.55
N TYR A 93 5.64 -2.96 4.72
CA TYR A 93 4.63 -1.93 4.94
C TYR A 93 3.24 -2.56 5.04
N THR A 94 2.45 -2.08 6.00
CA THR A 94 1.01 -2.31 6.08
C THR A 94 0.32 -0.96 6.15
N GLY A 95 -0.49 -0.65 5.14
CA GLY A 95 -1.23 0.61 5.02
C GLY A 95 -2.72 0.39 5.13
N VAL A 96 -3.41 1.23 5.91
CA VAL A 96 -4.89 1.28 5.94
C VAL A 96 -5.34 2.61 5.37
N LYS A 97 -6.12 2.57 4.30
CA LYS A 97 -6.64 3.75 3.62
C LYS A 97 -7.89 4.28 4.33
N THR A 98 -8.00 5.59 4.44
CA THR A 98 -9.21 6.29 4.90
C THR A 98 -9.34 7.61 4.15
N GLY A 99 -10.30 7.71 3.23
CA GLY A 99 -10.45 8.90 2.39
C GLY A 99 -9.20 9.16 1.53
N ASP A 100 -8.60 10.34 1.71
CA ASP A 100 -7.39 10.78 1.01
C ASP A 100 -6.11 10.64 1.84
N ALA A 101 -6.11 9.71 2.80
CA ALA A 101 -4.96 9.33 3.58
C ALA A 101 -4.76 7.81 3.61
N ILE A 102 -3.50 7.38 3.73
CA ILE A 102 -3.13 6.01 4.09
C ILE A 102 -2.24 6.10 5.34
N LYS A 103 -2.68 5.47 6.42
CA LYS A 103 -1.84 5.28 7.62
C LYS A 103 -1.01 4.02 7.43
N PHE A 104 0.31 4.17 7.43
CA PHE A 104 1.25 3.07 7.30
C PHE A 104 1.87 2.70 8.65
N VAL A 105 2.05 1.40 8.84
CA VAL A 105 3.05 0.82 9.73
C VAL A 105 4.19 0.30 8.85
N ARG A 106 5.41 0.77 9.11
CA ARG A 106 6.64 0.38 8.43
C ARG A 106 7.53 -0.38 9.41
N LYS A 107 8.02 -1.55 9.02
CA LYS A 107 8.96 -2.35 9.81
C LYS A 107 10.24 -2.57 9.02
N VAL A 108 11.38 -2.14 9.57
CA VAL A 108 12.71 -2.26 8.95
C VAL A 108 13.42 -3.45 9.57
N GLY A 109 13.32 -4.64 8.97
CA GLY A 109 13.85 -5.87 9.57
C GLY A 109 13.49 -5.97 11.06
N ASP A 110 14.48 -6.22 11.90
CA ASP A 110 14.34 -6.20 13.37
C ASP A 110 14.84 -4.90 14.02
N PHE A 111 15.10 -3.86 13.22
CA PHE A 111 15.75 -2.63 13.68
C PHE A 111 14.78 -1.56 14.17
N ALA A 112 13.64 -1.40 13.51
CA ALA A 112 12.69 -0.34 13.81
C ALA A 112 11.27 -0.67 13.34
N THR A 113 10.28 -0.05 14.01
CA THR A 113 8.91 0.07 13.53
C THR A 113 8.50 1.53 13.63
N GLU A 114 8.03 2.10 12.52
CA GLU A 114 7.54 3.47 12.45
C GLU A 114 6.08 3.52 11.95
N GLU A 115 5.35 4.54 12.38
CA GLU A 115 4.03 4.86 11.83
C GLU A 115 4.08 6.23 11.16
N PHE A 116 3.44 6.33 9.99
CA PHE A 116 3.30 7.62 9.29
C PHE A 116 2.03 7.66 8.45
N VAL A 117 1.67 8.85 7.99
CA VAL A 117 0.50 9.07 7.14
C VAL A 117 0.94 9.63 5.79
N ALA A 118 0.65 8.88 4.72
CA ALA A 118 0.76 9.39 3.36
C ALA A 118 -0.58 10.02 2.95
N LYS A 119 -0.52 11.22 2.37
CA LYS A 119 -1.68 11.92 1.83
C LYS A 119 -1.72 11.77 0.33
N LYS A 120 -2.92 11.72 -0.24
CA LYS A 120 -3.11 11.70 -1.67
C LYS A 120 -2.50 12.96 -2.29
N GLU A 121 -1.77 12.80 -3.39
CA GLU A 121 -1.30 13.93 -4.22
C GLU A 121 -2.40 14.46 -5.13
#